data_AF-A0A5C7HE38-F1
#
_entry.id   AF-A0A5C7HE38-F1
#
_cell.length_a   1.000
_cell.length_b   1.000
_cell.length_c   1.000
_cell.angle_alpha   90.00
_cell.angle_beta   90.00
_cell.angle_gamma   90.00
#
_symmetry.space_group_name_H-M   'P 1'
#
loop_
_entity.id
_entity.type
_entity.pdbx_description
1 polymer ?
#
loop_
_entity_poly.entity_id
_entity_poly.type
_entity_poly.pdbx_seq_one_letter_code
_entity_poly.pdbx_strand_id
1 'polypeptide(L)'
;MVIINPGNPCGNVYTYQHLNEIAETARKLGIMVISDEVYQHLTFGSTPFVPMGVFGSIVPVVTLGSISKRWMVPGWRLGWLVTSDPNGILQKSGIVEYIKDFLTISSDPATFTQQGAIPQILEKTKEDFFSKTIGLLREAADMCYDRIKEIACLACPQTRRCRVCNGIDNDTEFCLKLAKEESVIILPGVAVGLKHWLRIIQLLKMALGG
;
A
#
# COMPACT_ATOMS: atom_id res chain seq x y z
N MET A 1 3.23 -15.70 -6.84
CA MET A 1 4.00 -14.77 -5.97
C MET A 1 3.16 -13.54 -5.71
N VAL A 2 3.21 -12.96 -4.50
CA VAL A 2 2.49 -11.73 -4.17
C VAL A 2 3.51 -10.63 -3.89
N ILE A 3 3.31 -9.46 -4.50
CA ILE A 3 4.11 -8.26 -4.22
C ILE A 3 3.18 -7.12 -3.82
N ILE A 4 3.64 -6.27 -2.91
CA ILE A 4 2.92 -5.06 -2.49
C ILE A 4 3.84 -3.89 -2.84
N ASN A 5 3.46 -3.10 -3.83
CA ASN A 5 4.25 -1.98 -4.33
C ASN A 5 3.31 -0.84 -4.74
N PRO A 6 3.35 0.33 -4.10
CA PRO A 6 4.23 0.71 -2.98
C PRO A 6 3.99 -0.09 -1.69
N GLY A 7 5.07 -0.45 -1.01
CA GLY A 7 5.04 -1.36 0.12
C GLY A 7 4.37 -0.78 1.37
N ASN A 8 3.58 -1.60 2.06
CA ASN A 8 3.01 -1.33 3.38
C ASN A 8 3.48 -2.47 4.30
N PRO A 9 4.12 -2.21 5.48
CA PRO A 9 4.26 -0.96 6.23
C PRO A 9 5.36 -0.01 5.74
N CYS A 10 6.08 -0.41 4.70
CA CYS A 10 7.44 0.04 4.48
C CYS A 10 7.59 1.40 3.78
N GLY A 11 6.61 1.80 2.97
CA GLY A 11 6.64 3.01 2.15
C GLY A 11 7.60 2.94 0.96
N ASN A 12 8.24 1.79 0.70
CA ASN A 12 9.21 1.63 -0.37
C ASN A 12 8.53 1.48 -1.73
N VAL A 13 9.15 2.04 -2.75
CA VAL A 13 8.77 1.89 -4.16
C VAL A 13 9.89 1.12 -4.86
N TYR A 14 9.55 0.02 -5.52
CA TYR A 14 10.52 -0.78 -6.26
C TYR A 14 10.94 -0.09 -7.56
N THR A 15 12.22 -0.24 -7.90
CA THR A 15 12.75 0.23 -9.18
C THR A 15 12.30 -0.67 -10.33
N TYR A 16 12.39 -0.16 -11.55
CA TYR A 16 12.13 -0.94 -12.75
C TYR A 16 12.98 -2.22 -12.80
N GLN A 17 14.27 -2.11 -12.50
CA GLN A 17 15.21 -3.24 -12.53
C GLN A 17 14.79 -4.34 -11.54
N HIS A 18 14.40 -3.95 -10.33
CA HIS A 18 13.97 -4.91 -9.32
C HIS A 18 12.66 -5.62 -9.71
N LEU A 19 11.69 -4.89 -10.26
CA LEU A 19 10.45 -5.50 -10.77
C LEU A 19 10.70 -6.44 -11.95
N ASN A 20 11.67 -6.12 -12.82
CA ASN A 20 12.09 -7.00 -13.90
C ASN A 20 12.69 -8.31 -13.37
N GLU A 21 13.55 -8.24 -12.35
CA GLU A 21 14.12 -9.43 -11.69
C GLU A 21 13.02 -10.31 -11.05
N ILE A 22 12.02 -9.68 -10.42
CA ILE A 22 10.84 -10.36 -9.88
C ILE A 22 10.08 -11.08 -11.01
N ALA A 23 9.83 -10.39 -12.13
CA ALA A 23 9.13 -10.97 -13.29
C ALA A 23 9.88 -12.18 -13.86
N GLU A 24 11.18 -12.06 -14.07
CA GLU A 24 12.03 -13.14 -14.57
C GLU A 24 12.10 -14.33 -13.60
N THR A 25 12.14 -14.06 -12.30
CA THR A 25 12.13 -15.11 -11.27
C THR A 25 10.79 -15.86 -11.29
N ALA A 26 9.68 -15.13 -11.35
CA ALA A 26 8.33 -15.71 -11.44
C ALA A 26 8.18 -16.58 -12.69
N ARG A 27 8.67 -16.10 -13.84
CA ARG A 27 8.69 -16.83 -15.10
C ARG A 27 9.48 -18.14 -14.98
N LYS A 28 10.69 -18.11 -14.41
CA LYS A 28 11.53 -19.30 -14.19
C LYS A 28 10.85 -20.35 -13.30
N LEU A 29 10.08 -19.89 -12.31
CA LEU A 29 9.33 -20.75 -11.40
C LEU A 29 7.98 -21.21 -11.98
N GLY A 30 7.57 -20.70 -13.15
CA GLY A 30 6.28 -21.02 -13.75
C GLY A 30 5.08 -20.51 -12.96
N ILE A 31 5.24 -19.43 -12.18
CA ILE A 31 4.19 -18.88 -11.32
C ILE A 31 3.74 -17.50 -11.80
N MET A 32 2.46 -17.17 -11.58
CA MET A 32 1.93 -15.81 -11.80
C MET A 32 2.34 -14.84 -10.68
N VAL A 33 2.23 -13.54 -10.98
CA VAL A 33 2.43 -12.45 -10.02
C VAL A 33 1.09 -11.79 -9.68
N ILE A 34 0.79 -11.66 -8.39
CA ILE A 34 -0.29 -10.82 -7.88
C ILE A 34 0.35 -9.54 -7.33
N SER A 35 0.03 -8.40 -7.92
CA SER A 35 0.57 -7.08 -7.56
C SER A 35 -0.47 -6.26 -6.83
N ASP A 36 -0.26 -5.99 -5.54
CA ASP A 36 -1.05 -5.02 -4.78
C ASP A 36 -0.49 -3.60 -5.00
N GLU A 37 -1.23 -2.83 -5.81
CA GLU A 37 -0.87 -1.47 -6.23
C GLU A 37 -1.85 -0.42 -5.72
N VAL A 38 -2.59 -0.70 -4.64
CA VAL A 38 -3.58 0.25 -4.08
C VAL A 38 -2.97 1.59 -3.65
N TYR A 39 -1.65 1.64 -3.46
CA TYR A 39 -0.90 2.84 -3.07
C TYR A 39 -0.20 3.54 -4.24
N GLN A 40 -0.34 3.10 -5.50
CA GLN A 40 0.45 3.59 -6.65
C GLN A 40 0.52 5.13 -6.79
N HIS A 41 -0.57 5.83 -6.48
CA HIS A 41 -0.69 7.28 -6.59
C HIS A 41 -0.30 8.05 -5.32
N LEU A 42 0.10 7.35 -4.25
CA LEU A 42 0.52 7.94 -2.98
C LEU A 42 2.04 7.85 -2.78
N THR A 43 2.77 7.85 -3.89
CA THR A 43 4.24 7.84 -3.91
C THR A 43 4.79 9.26 -3.89
N PHE A 44 5.78 9.49 -3.03
CA PHE A 44 6.54 10.72 -3.00
C PHE A 44 8.01 10.36 -2.70
N GLY A 45 8.92 10.87 -3.53
CA GLY A 45 10.32 10.48 -3.53
C GLY A 45 10.94 10.59 -4.92
N SER A 46 12.18 10.15 -5.07
CA SER A 46 12.92 10.19 -6.34
C SER A 46 12.64 8.98 -7.25
N THR A 47 12.21 7.86 -6.69
CA THR A 47 11.91 6.65 -7.47
C THR A 47 10.51 6.74 -8.09
N PRO A 48 10.38 6.76 -9.43
CA PRO A 48 9.08 6.75 -10.07
C PRO A 48 8.39 5.40 -9.85
N PHE A 49 7.06 5.43 -9.69
CA PHE A 49 6.27 4.21 -9.63
C PHE A 49 6.20 3.52 -11.00
N VAL A 50 6.41 2.21 -11.02
CA VAL A 50 6.28 1.37 -12.22
C VAL A 50 5.24 0.28 -11.91
N PRO A 51 4.12 0.22 -12.66
CA PRO A 51 3.14 -0.85 -12.52
C PRO A 51 3.75 -2.20 -12.92
N MET A 52 3.45 -3.25 -12.16
CA MET A 52 3.92 -4.60 -12.48
C MET A 52 3.33 -5.11 -13.81
N GLY A 53 2.17 -4.60 -14.22
CA GLY A 53 1.52 -4.92 -15.50
C GLY A 53 2.39 -4.62 -16.73
N VAL A 54 3.40 -3.72 -16.63
CA VAL A 54 4.39 -3.47 -17.69
C VAL A 54 5.16 -4.74 -18.07
N PHE A 55 5.33 -5.66 -17.12
CA PHE A 55 6.04 -6.94 -17.31
C PHE A 55 5.11 -8.10 -17.71
N GLY A 56 3.85 -7.81 -18.07
CA GLY A 56 2.85 -8.83 -18.45
C GLY A 56 3.30 -9.74 -19.61
N SER A 57 4.14 -9.25 -20.52
CA SER A 57 4.72 -10.05 -21.60
C SER A 57 5.71 -11.12 -21.11
N ILE A 58 6.32 -10.93 -19.94
CA ILE A 58 7.30 -11.83 -19.32
C ILE A 58 6.59 -12.86 -18.43
N VAL A 59 5.63 -12.42 -17.63
CA VAL A 59 4.89 -13.24 -16.66
C VAL A 59 3.43 -12.79 -16.58
N PRO A 60 2.46 -13.69 -16.38
CA PRO A 60 1.09 -13.26 -16.15
C PRO A 60 0.96 -12.49 -14.84
N VAL A 61 0.36 -11.29 -14.92
CA VAL A 61 0.18 -10.40 -13.76
C VAL A 61 -1.29 -10.16 -13.49
N VAL A 62 -1.68 -10.26 -12.21
CA VAL A 62 -2.97 -9.80 -11.70
C VAL A 62 -2.72 -8.63 -10.77
N THR A 63 -3.21 -7.44 -11.14
CA THR A 63 -3.03 -6.21 -10.38
C THR A 63 -4.27 -5.88 -9.57
N LEU A 64 -4.10 -5.57 -8.29
CA LEU A 64 -5.15 -5.14 -7.37
C LEU A 64 -5.14 -3.60 -7.28
N GLY A 65 -6.32 -2.99 -7.46
CA GLY A 65 -6.53 -1.56 -7.29
C GLY A 65 -7.73 -1.24 -6.41
N SER A 66 -7.79 -0.02 -5.88
CA SER A 66 -8.92 0.44 -5.08
C SER A 66 -9.02 1.97 -5.01
N ILE A 67 -10.24 2.48 -4.84
CA ILE A 67 -10.47 3.90 -4.54
C ILE A 67 -10.11 4.28 -3.09
N SER A 68 -9.91 3.29 -2.23
CA SER A 68 -9.77 3.47 -0.78
C SER A 68 -8.69 4.46 -0.36
N LYS A 69 -7.59 4.52 -1.13
CA LYS A 69 -6.39 5.27 -0.78
C LYS A 69 -6.22 6.53 -1.63
N ARG A 70 -6.32 6.42 -2.96
CA ARG A 70 -6.20 7.59 -3.86
C ARG A 70 -7.33 8.61 -3.65
N TRP A 71 -8.56 8.17 -3.38
CA TRP A 71 -9.71 9.06 -3.16
C TRP A 71 -10.13 9.18 -1.69
N MET A 72 -9.35 8.66 -0.74
CA MET A 72 -9.59 8.78 0.71
C MET A 72 -10.99 8.28 1.18
N VAL A 73 -11.53 7.25 0.52
CA VAL A 73 -12.85 6.65 0.83
C VAL A 73 -12.76 5.16 1.17
N PRO A 74 -11.99 4.75 2.21
CA PRO A 74 -11.80 3.32 2.52
C PRO A 74 -13.09 2.59 2.92
N GLY A 75 -14.08 3.33 3.42
CA GLY A 75 -15.39 2.79 3.82
C GLY A 75 -16.32 2.43 2.66
N TRP A 76 -15.99 2.84 1.42
CA TRP A 76 -16.85 2.60 0.25
C TRP A 76 -16.67 1.21 -0.37
N ARG A 77 -15.69 0.44 0.14
CA ARG A 77 -15.48 -0.98 -0.15
C ARG A 77 -15.41 -1.33 -1.65
N LEU A 78 -14.79 -0.46 -2.45
CA LEU A 78 -14.62 -0.68 -3.87
C LEU A 78 -13.16 -0.91 -4.26
N GLY A 79 -12.91 -2.02 -4.94
CA GLY A 79 -11.64 -2.38 -5.57
C GLY A 79 -11.86 -3.09 -6.90
N TRP A 80 -10.79 -3.34 -7.62
CA TRP A 80 -10.82 -4.00 -8.91
C TRP A 80 -9.58 -4.86 -9.13
N LEU A 81 -9.70 -5.79 -10.08
CA LEU A 81 -8.62 -6.63 -10.58
C LEU A 81 -8.34 -6.25 -12.03
N VAL A 82 -7.07 -6.15 -12.41
CA VAL A 82 -6.63 -6.01 -13.80
C VAL A 82 -5.72 -7.17 -14.15
N THR A 83 -6.04 -7.89 -15.22
CA THR A 83 -5.17 -8.95 -15.75
C THR A 83 -4.28 -8.37 -16.87
N SER A 84 -2.97 -8.55 -16.75
CA SER A 84 -1.98 -8.18 -17.76
C SER A 84 -1.27 -9.45 -18.21
N ASP A 85 -1.77 -10.03 -19.29
CA ASP A 85 -1.33 -11.32 -19.81
C ASP A 85 -1.57 -11.39 -21.33
N PRO A 86 -0.69 -10.75 -22.14
CA PRO A 86 -0.80 -10.76 -23.59
C PRO A 86 -0.66 -12.16 -24.21
N ASN A 87 -0.07 -13.12 -23.48
CA ASN A 87 0.09 -14.51 -23.94
C ASN A 87 -1.18 -15.37 -23.71
N GLY A 88 -2.14 -14.84 -22.96
CA GLY A 88 -3.42 -15.47 -22.64
C GLY A 88 -3.30 -16.71 -21.75
N ILE A 89 -2.23 -16.83 -20.96
CA ILE A 89 -2.00 -17.92 -20.01
C ILE A 89 -3.12 -18.00 -18.96
N LEU A 90 -3.49 -16.88 -18.33
CA LEU A 90 -4.54 -16.80 -17.31
C LEU A 90 -5.89 -17.24 -17.86
N GLN A 91 -6.24 -16.78 -19.07
CA GLN A 91 -7.47 -17.18 -19.75
C GLN A 91 -7.45 -18.68 -20.09
N LYS A 92 -6.37 -19.18 -20.71
CA LYS A 92 -6.25 -20.60 -21.09
C LYS A 92 -6.26 -21.53 -19.87
N SER A 93 -5.78 -21.07 -18.72
CA SER A 93 -5.78 -21.82 -17.47
C SER A 93 -7.13 -21.84 -16.74
N GLY A 94 -8.12 -21.07 -17.20
CA GLY A 94 -9.43 -20.94 -16.56
C GLY A 94 -9.44 -20.01 -15.32
N ILE A 95 -8.31 -19.42 -14.94
CA ILE A 95 -8.20 -18.56 -13.74
C ILE A 95 -9.15 -17.37 -13.83
N VAL A 96 -9.29 -16.77 -15.02
CA VAL A 96 -10.16 -15.60 -15.21
C VAL A 96 -11.63 -15.97 -15.01
N GLU A 97 -12.05 -17.11 -15.52
CA GLU A 97 -13.38 -17.68 -15.34
C GLU A 97 -13.63 -17.96 -13.85
N TYR A 98 -12.71 -18.63 -13.16
CA TYR A 98 -12.84 -18.89 -11.73
C TYR A 98 -12.95 -17.61 -10.90
N ILE A 99 -12.22 -16.55 -11.25
CA ILE A 99 -12.36 -15.25 -10.57
C ILE A 99 -13.76 -14.68 -10.79
N LYS A 100 -14.29 -14.72 -12.02
CA LYS A 100 -15.65 -14.24 -12.32
C LYS A 100 -16.72 -15.04 -11.58
N ASP A 101 -16.59 -16.35 -11.57
CA ASP A 101 -17.52 -17.23 -10.86
C ASP A 101 -17.50 -16.95 -9.36
N PHE A 102 -16.30 -16.77 -8.76
CA PHE A 102 -16.20 -16.41 -7.36
C PHE A 102 -16.82 -15.04 -7.03
N LEU A 103 -16.71 -14.07 -7.94
CA LEU A 103 -17.34 -12.76 -7.78
C LEU A 103 -18.87 -12.86 -7.75
N THR A 104 -19.47 -13.85 -8.43
CA THR A 104 -20.93 -14.05 -8.40
C THR A 104 -21.44 -14.59 -7.07
N ILE A 105 -20.56 -15.21 -6.27
CA ILE A 105 -20.89 -15.75 -4.94
C ILE A 105 -20.64 -14.69 -3.85
N SER A 106 -19.70 -13.77 -4.07
CA SER A 106 -19.36 -12.70 -3.14
C SER A 106 -20.37 -11.54 -3.21
N SER A 107 -20.52 -10.80 -2.11
CA SER A 107 -21.32 -9.58 -2.13
C SER A 107 -20.64 -8.51 -2.99
N ASP A 108 -21.29 -8.14 -4.09
CA ASP A 108 -20.83 -7.04 -4.92
C ASP A 108 -20.71 -5.73 -4.11
N PRO A 109 -19.73 -4.87 -4.43
CA PRO A 109 -19.72 -3.50 -3.96
C PRO A 109 -21.06 -2.82 -4.23
N ALA A 110 -21.48 -1.91 -3.34
CA ALA A 110 -22.79 -1.25 -3.46
C ALA A 110 -23.02 -0.68 -4.87
N THR A 111 -24.13 -1.08 -5.51
CA THR A 111 -24.45 -0.77 -6.91
C THR A 111 -24.49 0.73 -7.22
N PHE A 112 -24.93 1.55 -6.26
CA PHE A 112 -24.88 3.01 -6.36
C PHE A 112 -23.46 3.54 -6.57
N THR A 113 -22.47 2.96 -5.86
CA THR A 113 -21.06 3.32 -6.01
C THR A 113 -20.58 2.95 -7.41
N GLN A 114 -20.83 1.71 -7.85
CA GLN A 114 -20.34 1.19 -9.14
C GLN A 114 -20.94 1.91 -10.36
N GLN A 115 -22.27 2.09 -10.40
CA GLN A 115 -22.96 2.57 -11.60
C GLN A 115 -23.15 4.10 -11.63
N GLY A 116 -23.25 4.76 -10.47
CA GLY A 116 -23.54 6.19 -10.40
C GLY A 116 -22.32 7.05 -10.08
N ALA A 117 -21.57 6.68 -9.03
CA ALA A 117 -20.53 7.54 -8.48
C ALA A 117 -19.18 7.39 -9.20
N ILE A 118 -18.78 6.17 -9.58
CA ILE A 118 -17.41 5.92 -10.06
C ILE A 118 -17.03 6.62 -11.34
N PRO A 119 -17.83 6.58 -12.42
CA PRO A 119 -17.49 7.33 -13.65
C PRO A 119 -17.26 8.81 -13.35
N GLN A 120 -18.15 9.41 -12.54
CA GLN A 120 -18.03 10.80 -12.14
C GLN A 120 -16.83 11.07 -11.23
N ILE A 121 -16.52 10.18 -10.29
CA ILE A 121 -15.35 10.29 -9.42
C ILE A 121 -14.07 10.23 -10.26
N LEU A 122 -13.98 9.30 -11.21
CA LEU A 122 -12.80 9.15 -12.06
C LEU A 122 -12.63 10.35 -13.01
N GLU A 123 -13.73 10.88 -13.56
CA GLU A 123 -13.70 11.98 -14.54
C GLU A 123 -13.59 13.38 -13.89
N LYS A 124 -14.33 13.63 -12.80
CA LYS A 124 -14.48 14.98 -12.23
C LYS A 124 -13.53 15.29 -11.08
N THR A 125 -12.80 14.30 -10.56
CA THR A 125 -11.80 14.57 -9.51
C THR A 125 -10.64 15.33 -10.12
N LYS A 126 -10.46 16.58 -9.69
CA LYS A 126 -9.39 17.47 -10.18
C LYS A 126 -8.03 17.01 -9.68
N GLU A 127 -6.98 17.20 -10.48
CA GLU A 127 -5.60 16.93 -10.09
C GLU A 127 -5.14 17.73 -8.85
N ASP A 128 -5.74 18.91 -8.61
CA ASP A 128 -5.52 19.71 -7.41
C ASP A 128 -5.85 18.94 -6.12
N PHE A 129 -6.85 18.05 -6.15
CA PHE A 129 -7.17 17.20 -5.01
C PHE A 129 -6.01 16.23 -4.72
N PHE A 130 -5.52 15.53 -5.74
CA PHE A 130 -4.44 14.55 -5.58
C PHE A 130 -3.13 15.21 -5.18
N SER A 131 -2.75 16.30 -5.83
CA SER A 131 -1.53 17.05 -5.52
C SER A 131 -1.54 17.60 -4.09
N LYS A 132 -2.68 18.17 -3.64
CA LYS A 132 -2.85 18.62 -2.26
C LYS A 132 -2.75 17.47 -1.26
N THR A 133 -3.37 16.33 -1.55
CA THR A 133 -3.27 15.14 -0.71
C THR A 133 -1.84 14.63 -0.59
N ILE A 134 -1.11 14.53 -1.71
CA ILE A 134 0.30 14.10 -1.72
C ILE A 134 1.17 15.12 -0.95
N GLY A 135 0.92 16.41 -1.12
CA GLY A 135 1.61 17.48 -0.40
C GLY A 135 1.46 17.34 1.12
N LEU A 136 0.23 17.15 1.60
CA LEU A 136 -0.05 16.93 3.03
C LEU A 136 0.60 15.65 3.57
N LEU A 137 0.56 14.56 2.80
CA LEU A 137 1.20 13.30 3.20
C LEU A 137 2.72 13.41 3.29
N ARG A 138 3.33 14.18 2.37
CA ARG A 138 4.77 14.46 2.37
C ARG A 138 5.14 15.31 3.58
N GLU A 139 4.43 16.43 3.79
CA GLU A 139 4.68 17.33 4.93
C GLU A 139 4.55 16.58 6.27
N ALA A 140 3.49 15.79 6.44
CA ALA A 140 3.30 14.97 7.64
C ALA A 140 4.42 13.91 7.80
N ALA A 141 4.88 13.31 6.71
CA ALA A 141 5.96 12.33 6.73
C ALA A 141 7.31 12.96 7.11
N ASP A 142 7.61 14.14 6.55
CA ASP A 142 8.85 14.88 6.81
C ASP A 142 8.89 15.39 8.25
N MET A 143 7.80 16.01 8.72
CA MET A 143 7.66 16.44 10.12
C MET A 143 7.82 15.27 11.10
N CYS A 144 7.20 14.12 10.81
CA CYS A 144 7.30 12.93 11.63
C CYS A 144 8.74 12.39 11.66
N TYR A 145 9.39 12.37 10.51
CA TYR A 145 10.79 11.93 10.39
C TYR A 145 11.74 12.82 11.17
N ASP A 146 11.62 14.14 11.01
CA ASP A 146 12.48 15.12 11.69
C ASP A 146 12.36 15.00 13.22
N ARG A 147 11.13 14.89 13.74
CA ARG A 147 10.88 14.72 15.18
C ARG A 147 11.39 13.40 15.73
N ILE A 148 11.24 12.31 14.99
CA ILE A 148 11.67 10.98 15.46
C ILE A 148 13.18 10.86 15.43
N LYS A 149 13.85 11.49 14.47
CA LYS A 149 15.31 11.48 14.36
C LYS A 149 15.99 12.07 15.60
N GLU A 150 15.34 12.99 16.31
CA GLU A 150 15.82 13.58 17.56
C GLU A 150 15.73 12.60 18.76
N ILE A 151 14.92 11.55 18.65
CA ILE A 151 14.70 10.58 19.72
C ILE A 151 15.81 9.53 19.70
N ALA A 152 16.75 9.63 20.65
CA ALA A 152 17.93 8.75 20.73
C ALA A 152 17.61 7.24 20.78
N CYS A 153 16.41 6.84 21.22
CA CYS A 153 16.01 5.43 21.29
C CYS A 153 15.31 4.89 20.03
N LEU A 154 15.13 5.72 18.99
CA LEU A 154 14.48 5.33 17.73
C LEU A 154 15.41 5.55 16.53
N ALA A 155 15.67 4.49 15.76
CA ALA A 155 16.34 4.59 14.47
C ALA A 155 15.32 4.51 13.34
N CYS A 156 15.16 5.59 12.59
CA CYS A 156 14.25 5.68 11.46
C CYS A 156 15.04 5.74 10.15
N PRO A 157 15.22 4.62 9.43
CA PRO A 157 15.86 4.65 8.11
C PRO A 157 14.94 5.22 7.01
N GLN A 158 13.62 5.18 7.21
CA GLN A 158 12.61 5.69 6.26
C GLN A 158 11.37 6.19 7.00
N THR A 159 10.72 7.23 6.48
CA THR A 159 9.67 8.02 7.16
C THR A 159 8.54 7.20 7.83
N ARG A 160 8.24 5.97 7.36
CA ARG A 160 7.11 5.13 7.84
C ARG A 160 7.48 3.99 8.80
N ARG A 161 8.77 3.78 9.08
CA ARG A 161 9.24 2.65 9.90
C ARG A 161 10.36 3.08 10.84
N CYS A 162 10.16 2.84 12.13
CA CYS A 162 11.15 3.12 13.16
C CYS A 162 11.55 1.82 13.84
N ARG A 163 12.85 1.60 14.01
CA ARG A 163 13.39 0.53 14.84
C ARG A 163 13.61 1.07 16.24
N VAL A 164 13.21 0.31 17.25
CA VAL A 164 13.52 0.64 18.64
C VAL A 164 14.92 0.15 18.96
N CYS A 165 15.80 1.03 19.42
CA CYS A 165 17.23 0.76 19.54
C CYS A 165 17.71 0.47 20.96
N ASN A 166 16.96 0.87 22.00
CA ASN A 166 17.46 0.80 23.37
C ASN A 166 16.57 -0.08 24.27
N GLY A 167 17.06 -1.29 24.61
CA GLY A 167 16.60 -2.06 25.78
C GLY A 167 15.15 -2.57 25.75
N ILE A 168 14.49 -2.57 24.60
CA ILE A 168 13.11 -3.03 24.44
C ILE A 168 13.13 -4.35 23.67
N ASP A 169 13.03 -5.45 24.41
CA ASP A 169 12.97 -6.80 23.85
C ASP A 169 11.62 -7.11 23.20
N ASN A 170 10.58 -6.34 23.54
CA ASN A 170 9.21 -6.54 23.08
C ASN A 170 8.57 -5.23 22.59
N ASP A 171 8.39 -5.11 21.27
CA ASP A 171 7.71 -3.98 20.62
C ASP A 171 6.25 -3.82 21.07
N THR A 172 5.58 -4.92 21.40
CA THR A 172 4.19 -4.91 21.91
C THR A 172 4.12 -4.26 23.29
N GLU A 173 5.06 -4.59 24.19
CA GLU A 173 5.10 -4.01 25.52
C GLU A 173 5.36 -2.49 25.47
N PHE A 174 6.26 -2.06 24.58
CA PHE A 174 6.50 -0.65 24.35
C PHE A 174 5.26 0.08 23.84
N CYS A 175 4.57 -0.46 22.83
CA CYS A 175 3.33 0.14 22.33
C CYS A 175 2.24 0.20 23.41
N LEU A 176 2.15 -0.81 24.28
CA LEU A 176 1.17 -0.84 25.37
C LEU A 176 1.49 0.18 26.47
N LYS A 177 2.76 0.32 26.85
CA LYS A 177 3.19 1.35 27.82
C LYS A 177 2.94 2.74 27.28
N LEU A 178 3.31 2.99 26.02
CA LEU A 178 3.09 4.27 25.36
C LEU A 178 1.58 4.63 25.28
N ALA A 179 0.72 3.64 25.01
CA ALA A 179 -0.73 3.85 24.99
C ALA A 179 -1.31 4.14 26.39
N LYS A 180 -0.75 3.56 27.46
CA LYS A 180 -1.22 3.75 28.83
C LYS A 180 -0.71 5.04 29.47
N GLU A 181 0.56 5.35 29.26
CA GLU A 181 1.26 6.46 29.94
C GLU A 181 1.07 7.77 29.17
N GLU A 182 1.17 7.72 27.83
CA GLU A 182 1.16 8.92 26.98
C GLU A 182 -0.09 9.03 26.09
N SER A 183 -1.01 8.06 26.18
CA SER A 183 -2.21 7.98 25.31
C SER A 183 -1.89 7.96 23.80
N VAL A 184 -0.68 7.52 23.42
CA VAL A 184 -0.26 7.41 22.02
C VAL A 184 -0.33 5.95 21.56
N ILE A 185 -1.18 5.69 20.56
CA ILE A 185 -1.37 4.35 19.99
C ILE A 185 -0.50 4.19 18.74
N ILE A 186 0.43 3.23 18.79
CA ILE A 186 1.31 2.84 17.67
C ILE A 186 1.15 1.35 17.42
N LEU A 187 1.23 0.93 16.15
CA LEU A 187 1.14 -0.49 15.80
C LEU A 187 2.51 -1.16 16.01
N PRO A 188 2.59 -2.24 16.80
CA PRO A 188 3.82 -3.00 16.96
C PRO A 188 4.18 -3.74 15.67
N GLY A 189 5.46 -3.81 15.35
CA GLY A 189 5.97 -4.39 14.11
C GLY A 189 5.73 -5.89 13.99
N VAL A 190 5.64 -6.60 15.12
CA VAL A 190 5.24 -8.02 15.14
C VAL A 190 3.92 -8.29 14.42
N ALA A 191 2.96 -7.34 14.44
CA ALA A 191 1.68 -7.45 13.75
C ALA A 191 1.82 -7.45 12.21
N VAL A 192 2.98 -7.02 11.69
CA VAL A 192 3.33 -7.00 10.26
C VAL A 192 4.57 -7.85 9.96
N GLY A 193 4.93 -8.76 10.87
CA GLY A 193 6.05 -9.70 10.70
C GLY A 193 7.44 -9.11 10.93
N LEU A 194 7.55 -7.90 11.50
CA LEU A 194 8.82 -7.19 11.74
C LEU A 194 9.09 -7.04 13.24
N LYS A 195 9.82 -7.97 13.85
CA LYS A 195 10.17 -7.87 15.29
C LYS A 195 11.05 -6.65 15.59
N HIS A 196 10.78 -5.97 16.70
CA HIS A 196 11.51 -4.76 17.16
C HIS A 196 11.33 -3.52 16.27
N TRP A 197 10.30 -3.52 15.41
CA TRP A 197 9.92 -2.36 14.62
C TRP A 197 8.62 -1.75 15.13
N LEU A 198 8.43 -0.48 14.84
CA LEU A 198 7.19 0.25 15.06
C LEU A 198 6.67 0.76 13.72
N ARG A 199 5.35 0.64 13.53
CA ARG A 199 4.67 1.22 12.38
C ARG A 199 3.91 2.46 12.80
N ILE A 200 4.35 3.60 12.28
CA ILE A 200 3.75 4.90 12.55
C ILE A 200 2.89 5.30 11.34
N ILE A 201 1.64 5.66 11.60
CA ILE A 201 0.68 6.04 10.56
C ILE A 201 0.68 7.56 10.44
N GLN A 202 1.20 8.06 9.32
CA GLN A 202 1.35 9.51 9.03
C GLN A 202 0.04 10.20 8.59
N LEU A 203 -1.12 9.54 8.72
CA LEU A 203 -2.44 10.11 8.41
C LEU A 203 -3.04 10.89 9.60
N LEU A 204 -2.37 10.91 10.75
CA LEU A 204 -2.82 11.68 11.91
C LEU A 204 -2.46 13.16 11.74
N LYS A 205 -3.44 13.94 11.30
CA LYS A 205 -3.51 15.34 11.73
C LYS A 205 -3.99 15.30 13.19
N MET A 206 -3.09 15.52 14.16
CA MET A 206 -3.52 15.80 15.53
C MET A 206 -4.26 17.15 15.49
N ALA A 207 -5.59 17.10 15.45
CA ALA A 207 -6.42 18.24 15.78
C ALA A 207 -6.34 18.44 17.30
N LEU A 208 -5.27 19.08 17.75
CA LEU A 208 -5.21 19.72 19.07
C LEU A 208 -4.97 21.20 18.81
N GLY A 209 -6.03 21.99 18.93
CA GLY A 209 -6.00 23.42 18.70
C GLY A 209 -7.35 23.97 18.23
N GLY A 210 -8.29 24.04 19.16
CA GLY A 210 -9.61 24.68 19.04
C GLY A 210 -10.26 24.73 20.41
#